data_AF-A0A9P8DVJ3-F1
#
_entry.id   AF-A0A9P8DVJ3-F1
#
_cell.length_a   1.000
_cell.length_b   1.000
_cell.length_c   1.000
_cell.angle_alpha   90.00
_cell.angle_beta   90.00
_cell.angle_gamma   90.00
#
_symmetry.space_group_name_H-M   'P 1'
#
loop_
_entity.id
_entity.type
_entity.pdbx_description
1 polymer ?
#
loop_
_entity_poly.entity_id
_entity_poly.type
_entity_poly.pdbx_seq_one_letter_code
_entity_poly.pdbx_strand_id
1 'polypeptide(L)'
;RQTHLITTMSAPPPPPPGWDAPPPPPPGAAPPGALAPPPPGYKPQADPQIAKFADKKQKWLRMQRQRFGEKRRGGFVETQKADMPPEHLRKIVKDIGDVSQKKFSSDKRSYLGALKFMPHAVLKLLENMPMPWESVREVKVLYHVNGCLTLVNEIPRVIEPVFHAQWASMWVAMRREKSDRRHFKRMRFPPFDDEEPPLSWSENIEDVEPLEPIQLELDEDDDAAIYEWFYDARPLLDTSHVNGPGYKKWNLSLPQMAALHRMSTPLLSDLVDKNYFHLFDLPSFQTAKALNVAIPGGPRFEPLYKDIDPNDEDFGEFNAIDRIIFRAPIKTEYRVDFPFLYNSLPRSVKLSTYSHPQTVYQRTTDPSLPAFYFDPVINPISSRAVAPKNLTVSHEDEIFGPGNNEDDEFEMPGEIEPFLSDEDLYNDETAAAIQLWWAPYPFDRRSGRMVRAEDVPLVKQWYLEHVPGGQPVKVRVSYQKLLKSYVLNELHKKPPKAQNRQNLMSTLKQTKFFQQTTIDWVEAGLQVCRQGFNMLNLLIHR
;
A
#
# COMPACT_ATOMS: atom_id res chain seq x y z
N ARG A 1 -36.56 -1.09 21.40
CA ARG A 1 -36.78 0.04 22.35
C ARG A 1 -35.47 0.82 22.40
N GLN A 2 -35.10 1.53 21.33
CA GLN A 2 -35.29 2.98 21.15
C GLN A 2 -34.92 3.80 22.41
N THR A 3 -33.68 4.27 22.43
CA THR A 3 -33.26 5.47 23.17
C THR A 3 -32.40 6.29 22.22
N HIS A 4 -32.94 7.44 21.81
CA HIS A 4 -32.33 8.41 20.91
C HIS A 4 -31.29 9.27 21.64
N LEU A 5 -30.06 9.32 21.12
CA LEU A 5 -29.09 10.38 21.41
C LEU A 5 -29.31 11.51 20.40
N ILE A 6 -29.69 12.68 20.91
CA ILE A 6 -29.87 13.91 20.14
C ILE A 6 -28.55 14.68 20.18
N THR A 7 -27.98 14.88 18.99
CA THR A 7 -26.84 15.74 18.71
C THR A 7 -27.18 17.20 18.96
N THR A 8 -26.38 17.88 19.78
CA THR A 8 -26.44 19.32 20.04
C THR A 8 -26.02 20.11 18.80
N MET A 9 -26.93 20.92 18.23
CA MET A 9 -26.58 21.94 17.23
C MET A 9 -26.13 23.22 17.92
N SER A 10 -24.95 23.72 17.54
CA SER A 10 -24.40 25.02 17.93
C SER A 10 -25.28 26.18 17.41
N ALA A 11 -25.61 27.13 18.27
CA ALA A 11 -26.37 28.33 17.93
C ALA A 11 -25.58 29.29 17.01
N PRO A 12 -26.24 30.04 16.11
CA PRO A 12 -25.61 31.12 15.35
C PRO A 12 -25.33 32.36 16.23
N PRO A 13 -24.36 33.21 15.88
CA PRO A 13 -23.97 34.37 16.68
C PRO A 13 -25.07 35.46 16.73
N PRO A 14 -25.11 36.28 17.79
CA PRO A 14 -26.14 37.32 17.97
C PRO A 14 -25.96 38.49 16.98
N PRO A 15 -27.06 39.16 16.60
CA PRO A 15 -27.01 40.37 15.77
C PRO A 15 -26.48 41.59 16.56
N PRO A 16 -25.96 42.61 15.87
CA PRO A 16 -25.30 43.77 16.49
C PRO A 16 -26.26 44.68 17.28
N PRO A 17 -25.75 45.44 18.28
CA PRO A 17 -26.57 46.19 19.23
C PRO A 17 -27.21 47.43 18.59
N GLY A 18 -28.53 47.63 18.79
CA GLY A 18 -29.21 48.88 18.42
C GLY A 18 -30.64 48.78 17.87
N TRP A 19 -31.26 47.60 17.80
CA TRP A 19 -32.68 47.47 17.44
C TRP A 19 -33.53 47.03 18.65
N ASP A 20 -33.96 48.00 19.44
CA ASP A 20 -34.95 47.78 20.50
C ASP A 20 -36.36 47.63 19.93
N ALA A 21 -37.06 46.59 20.39
CA ALA A 21 -38.48 46.39 20.12
C ALA A 21 -39.33 47.36 20.97
N PRO A 22 -40.41 47.94 20.43
CA PRO A 22 -41.26 48.85 21.20
C PRO A 22 -42.14 48.10 22.21
N PRO A 23 -42.53 48.74 23.34
CA PRO A 23 -43.30 48.11 24.42
C PRO A 23 -44.78 47.88 24.04
N PRO A 24 -45.48 46.95 24.70
CA PRO A 24 -46.88 46.64 24.41
C PRO A 24 -47.82 47.74 24.92
N PRO A 25 -48.95 48.03 24.22
CA PRO A 25 -49.91 49.02 24.67
C PRO A 25 -50.89 48.45 25.72
N PRO A 26 -51.49 49.30 26.59
CA PRO A 26 -52.42 48.89 27.63
C PRO A 26 -53.85 48.69 27.10
N PRO A 27 -54.72 47.98 27.85
CA PRO A 27 -56.04 47.61 27.38
C PRO A 27 -57.09 48.70 27.64
N GLY A 28 -57.79 49.08 26.56
CA GLY A 28 -59.19 49.51 26.62
C GLY A 28 -59.47 51.01 26.75
N ALA A 29 -59.82 51.65 25.63
CA ALA A 29 -60.93 52.62 25.52
C ALA A 29 -61.09 53.03 24.04
N ALA A 30 -62.30 52.90 23.51
CA ALA A 30 -62.74 53.49 22.24
C ALA A 30 -63.72 54.64 22.55
N PRO A 31 -64.22 55.42 21.57
CA PRO A 31 -63.61 56.12 20.42
C PRO A 31 -63.98 57.64 20.48
N PRO A 32 -63.72 58.47 19.44
CA PRO A 32 -64.79 58.71 18.44
C PRO A 32 -64.27 58.95 17.01
N GLY A 33 -64.96 58.39 16.01
CA GLY A 33 -64.69 58.70 14.59
C GLY A 33 -64.68 57.53 13.61
N ALA A 34 -65.09 56.33 14.02
CA ALA A 34 -65.19 55.19 13.11
C ALA A 34 -66.43 55.32 12.20
N LEU A 35 -66.18 55.61 10.92
CA LEU A 35 -67.12 55.39 9.83
C LEU A 35 -67.67 53.95 9.92
N ALA A 36 -68.98 53.81 9.71
CA ALA A 36 -69.70 52.54 9.81
C ALA A 36 -68.99 51.42 9.03
N PRO A 37 -68.87 50.20 9.60
CA PRO A 37 -68.27 49.07 8.90
C PRO A 37 -69.18 48.66 7.72
N PRO A 38 -68.61 48.24 6.58
CA PRO A 38 -69.42 47.76 5.47
C PRO A 38 -70.17 46.48 5.88
N PRO A 39 -71.35 46.22 5.30
CA PRO A 39 -72.22 45.13 5.72
C PRO A 39 -71.54 43.76 5.55
N PRO A 40 -71.86 42.77 6.41
CA PRO A 40 -71.32 41.41 6.33
C PRO A 40 -71.63 40.80 4.96
N GLY A 41 -70.59 40.59 4.15
CA GLY A 41 -70.70 40.07 2.78
C GLY A 41 -70.02 40.92 1.70
N TYR A 42 -69.48 42.10 2.02
CA TYR A 42 -68.74 42.91 1.05
C TYR A 42 -67.35 42.32 0.78
N LYS A 43 -67.26 41.41 -0.20
CA LYS A 43 -65.97 41.09 -0.84
C LYS A 43 -65.60 42.30 -1.71
N PRO A 44 -64.47 42.99 -1.49
CA PRO A 44 -63.97 43.90 -2.50
C PRO A 44 -63.92 43.10 -3.79
N GLN A 45 -64.55 43.58 -4.86
CA GLN A 45 -64.38 42.96 -6.17
C GLN A 45 -62.87 42.90 -6.40
N ALA A 46 -62.31 41.68 -6.33
CA ALA A 46 -60.91 41.47 -6.58
C ALA A 46 -60.72 41.92 -8.01
N ASP A 47 -60.11 43.10 -8.17
CA ASP A 47 -59.92 43.72 -9.47
C ASP A 47 -59.31 42.63 -10.37
N PRO A 48 -59.98 42.22 -11.46
CA PRO A 48 -59.55 41.07 -12.24
C PRO A 48 -58.10 41.21 -12.73
N GLN A 49 -57.58 42.44 -12.79
CA GLN A 49 -56.17 42.73 -13.02
C GLN A 49 -55.26 42.32 -11.85
N ILE A 50 -55.62 42.60 -10.59
CA ILE A 50 -54.82 42.22 -9.41
C ILE A 50 -54.71 40.70 -9.27
N ALA A 51 -55.81 39.97 -9.51
CA ALA A 51 -55.79 38.51 -9.52
C ALA A 51 -54.92 37.94 -10.67
N LYS A 52 -55.00 38.54 -11.86
CA LYS A 52 -54.11 38.21 -13.00
C LYS A 52 -52.64 38.51 -12.70
N PHE A 53 -52.32 39.61 -12.03
CA PHE A 53 -50.94 39.95 -11.65
C PHE A 53 -50.40 39.03 -10.56
N ALA A 54 -51.23 38.61 -9.60
CA ALA A 54 -50.85 37.63 -8.58
C ALA A 54 -50.54 36.25 -9.19
N ASP A 55 -51.39 35.77 -10.12
CA ASP A 55 -51.14 34.54 -10.87
C ASP A 55 -49.88 34.65 -11.76
N LYS A 56 -49.68 35.80 -12.42
CA LYS A 56 -48.46 36.09 -13.20
C LYS A 56 -47.21 36.11 -12.32
N LYS A 57 -47.27 36.67 -11.11
CA LYS A 57 -46.18 36.65 -10.11
C LYS A 57 -45.87 35.23 -9.68
N GLN A 58 -46.87 34.40 -9.37
CA GLN A 58 -46.65 33.01 -9.00
C GLN A 58 -46.04 32.20 -10.15
N LYS A 59 -46.54 32.37 -11.37
CA LYS A 59 -45.96 31.74 -12.58
C LYS A 59 -44.52 32.20 -12.82
N TRP A 60 -44.23 33.49 -12.64
CA TRP A 60 -42.88 34.04 -12.74
C TRP A 60 -41.96 33.44 -11.67
N LEU A 61 -42.38 33.40 -10.40
CA LEU A 61 -41.58 32.82 -9.32
C LEU A 61 -41.33 31.32 -9.52
N ARG A 62 -42.33 30.56 -10.00
CA ARG A 62 -42.15 29.14 -10.37
C ARG A 62 -41.13 29.00 -11.51
N MET A 63 -41.26 29.82 -12.54
CA MET A 63 -40.32 29.83 -13.68
C MET A 63 -38.90 30.21 -13.24
N GLN A 64 -38.74 31.21 -12.38
CA GLN A 64 -37.43 31.64 -11.86
C GLN A 64 -36.79 30.56 -10.99
N ARG A 65 -37.55 29.92 -10.08
CA ARG A 65 -37.07 28.79 -9.28
C ARG A 65 -36.67 27.60 -10.14
N GLN A 66 -37.40 27.32 -11.23
CA GLN A 66 -37.04 26.26 -12.17
C GLN A 66 -35.83 26.64 -13.03
N ARG A 67 -35.70 27.90 -13.45
CA ARG A 67 -34.63 28.38 -14.33
C ARG A 67 -33.29 28.49 -13.60
N PHE A 68 -33.30 29.02 -12.38
CA PHE A 68 -32.12 29.24 -11.54
C PHE A 68 -32.02 28.21 -10.39
N GLY A 69 -32.62 27.03 -10.58
CA GLY A 69 -32.44 25.92 -9.66
C GLY A 69 -30.99 25.44 -9.68
N GLU A 70 -30.52 24.91 -8.55
CA GLU A 70 -29.11 24.50 -8.36
C GLU A 70 -28.63 23.50 -9.43
N LYS A 71 -29.52 22.59 -9.88
CA LYS A 71 -29.26 21.63 -10.96
C LYS A 71 -28.98 22.26 -12.34
N ARG A 72 -29.34 23.54 -12.53
CA ARG A 72 -29.16 24.27 -13.79
C ARG A 72 -28.03 25.31 -13.71
N ARG A 73 -27.32 25.37 -12.59
CA ARG A 73 -26.12 26.21 -12.44
C ARG A 73 -25.05 25.71 -13.42
N GLY A 74 -24.38 26.64 -14.12
CA GLY A 74 -23.25 26.29 -14.98
C GLY A 74 -22.18 25.55 -14.18
N GLY A 75 -21.75 24.39 -14.67
CA GLY A 75 -20.82 23.50 -13.94
C GLY A 75 -21.49 22.52 -12.96
N PHE A 76 -22.82 22.47 -12.91
CA PHE A 76 -23.52 21.43 -12.14
C PHE A 76 -23.23 20.05 -12.74
N VAL A 77 -22.62 19.18 -11.93
CA VAL A 77 -22.40 17.78 -12.26
C VAL A 77 -23.49 16.97 -11.57
N GLU A 78 -24.30 16.28 -12.37
CA GLU A 78 -25.35 15.40 -11.86
C GLU A 78 -24.75 14.29 -10.99
N THR A 79 -25.51 13.88 -9.97
CA THR A 79 -25.10 12.92 -8.93
C THR A 79 -24.50 11.64 -9.50
N GLN A 80 -23.49 11.11 -8.81
CA GLN A 80 -22.82 9.86 -9.17
C GLN A 80 -23.85 8.73 -9.40
N LYS A 81 -23.61 7.90 -10.43
CA LYS A 81 -24.37 6.67 -10.62
C LYS A 81 -24.34 5.84 -9.34
N ALA A 82 -25.52 5.53 -8.82
CA ALA A 82 -25.70 4.63 -7.71
C ALA A 82 -25.34 3.20 -8.13
N ASP A 83 -24.92 2.41 -7.15
CA ASP A 83 -24.71 0.98 -7.35
C ASP A 83 -26.06 0.29 -7.54
N MET A 84 -26.16 -0.52 -8.59
CA MET A 84 -27.33 -1.34 -8.90
C MET A 84 -27.35 -2.60 -8.01
N PRO A 85 -28.53 -3.17 -7.73
CA PRO A 85 -28.61 -4.46 -7.05
C PRO A 85 -27.86 -5.56 -7.82
N PRO A 86 -27.12 -6.47 -7.15
CA PRO A 86 -26.35 -7.52 -7.83
C PRO A 86 -27.25 -8.48 -8.63
N GLU A 87 -28.49 -8.69 -8.19
CA GLU A 87 -29.47 -9.54 -8.88
C GLU A 87 -29.81 -9.02 -10.28
N HIS A 88 -29.68 -7.71 -10.51
CA HIS A 88 -29.87 -7.12 -11.82
C HIS A 88 -28.83 -7.65 -12.82
N LEU A 89 -27.56 -7.70 -12.42
CA LEU A 89 -26.48 -8.26 -13.24
C LEU A 89 -26.67 -9.78 -13.42
N ARG A 90 -26.94 -10.51 -12.34
CA ARG A 90 -27.16 -11.97 -12.39
C ARG A 90 -28.27 -12.35 -13.36
N LYS A 91 -29.40 -11.63 -13.32
CA LYS A 91 -30.52 -11.84 -14.22
C LYS A 91 -30.15 -11.60 -15.68
N ILE A 92 -29.41 -10.52 -15.98
CA ILE A 92 -28.95 -10.23 -17.35
C ILE A 92 -28.08 -11.37 -17.87
N VAL A 93 -27.10 -11.84 -17.08
CA VAL A 93 -26.20 -12.92 -17.49
C VAL A 93 -26.94 -14.24 -17.68
N LYS A 94 -27.90 -14.55 -16.80
CA LYS A 94 -28.73 -15.75 -16.88
C LYS A 94 -29.65 -15.74 -18.11
N ASP A 95 -30.32 -14.61 -18.38
CA ASP A 95 -31.25 -14.44 -19.50
C ASP A 95 -30.54 -14.55 -20.87
N ILE A 96 -29.29 -14.09 -20.98
CA ILE A 96 -28.55 -14.10 -22.25
C ILE A 96 -28.00 -15.48 -22.59
N GLY A 97 -27.56 -16.24 -21.59
CA GLY A 97 -27.13 -17.61 -21.81
C GLY A 97 -25.83 -17.72 -22.63
N ASP A 98 -25.95 -18.35 -23.79
CA ASP A 98 -24.91 -18.58 -24.81
C ASP A 98 -25.05 -17.64 -26.02
N VAL A 99 -25.95 -16.63 -25.94
CA VAL A 99 -26.25 -15.68 -27.04
C VAL A 99 -26.81 -16.37 -28.31
N SER A 100 -27.29 -17.62 -28.21
CA SER A 100 -27.86 -18.35 -29.36
C SER A 100 -29.26 -17.86 -29.73
N GLN A 101 -30.02 -17.36 -28.76
CA GLN A 101 -31.42 -16.95 -28.95
C GLN A 101 -31.55 -15.77 -29.93
N LYS A 102 -32.51 -15.86 -30.87
CA LYS A 102 -32.80 -14.79 -31.85
C LYS A 102 -33.08 -13.42 -31.22
N LYS A 103 -33.62 -13.40 -30.00
CA LYS A 103 -33.89 -12.18 -29.22
C LYS A 103 -32.64 -11.30 -29.04
N PHE A 104 -31.45 -11.89 -28.92
CA PHE A 104 -30.19 -11.17 -28.69
C PHE A 104 -29.38 -10.95 -29.97
N SER A 105 -30.00 -11.09 -31.15
CA SER A 105 -29.29 -10.93 -32.43
C SER A 105 -28.70 -9.53 -32.62
N SER A 106 -29.36 -8.48 -32.09
CA SER A 106 -28.83 -7.11 -32.12
C SER A 106 -27.59 -6.95 -31.22
N ASP A 107 -27.47 -7.76 -30.18
CA ASP A 107 -26.42 -7.65 -29.17
C ASP A 107 -25.14 -8.39 -29.57
N LYS A 108 -25.20 -9.35 -30.51
CA LYS A 108 -24.04 -10.10 -31.02
C LYS A 108 -22.91 -9.18 -31.49
N ARG A 109 -23.25 -8.03 -32.10
CA ARG A 109 -22.26 -7.02 -32.52
C ARG A 109 -21.54 -6.39 -31.31
N SER A 110 -22.27 -6.11 -30.23
CA SER A 110 -21.72 -5.55 -29.00
C SER A 110 -20.81 -6.55 -28.28
N TYR A 111 -21.16 -7.84 -28.27
CA TYR A 111 -20.30 -8.91 -27.75
C TYR A 111 -18.96 -8.99 -28.49
N LEU A 112 -18.99 -9.05 -29.83
CA LEU A 112 -17.75 -9.07 -30.63
C LEU A 112 -16.92 -7.79 -30.46
N GLY A 113 -17.57 -6.63 -30.30
CA GLY A 113 -16.89 -5.37 -30.00
C GLY A 113 -16.22 -5.35 -28.63
N ALA A 114 -16.82 -6.02 -27.64
CA ALA A 114 -16.30 -6.11 -26.28
C ALA A 114 -15.05 -7.00 -26.16
N LEU A 115 -14.82 -7.92 -27.11
CA LEU A 115 -13.63 -8.77 -27.14
C LEU A 115 -12.31 -7.98 -27.07
N LYS A 116 -12.29 -6.77 -27.65
CA LYS A 116 -11.15 -5.85 -27.57
C LYS A 116 -10.74 -5.50 -26.12
N PHE A 117 -11.69 -5.46 -25.20
CA PHE A 117 -11.48 -5.10 -23.80
C PHE A 117 -11.31 -6.32 -22.87
N MET A 118 -11.46 -7.54 -23.40
CA MET A 118 -11.33 -8.77 -22.63
C MET A 118 -9.96 -8.91 -21.93
N PRO A 119 -8.80 -8.59 -22.56
CA PRO A 119 -7.51 -8.63 -21.86
C PRO A 119 -7.46 -7.70 -20.65
N HIS A 120 -8.13 -6.55 -20.72
CA HIS A 120 -8.22 -5.62 -19.61
C HIS A 120 -9.15 -6.14 -18.49
N ALA A 121 -10.25 -6.82 -18.85
CA ALA A 121 -11.11 -7.50 -17.88
C ALA A 121 -10.35 -8.58 -17.11
N VAL A 122 -9.59 -9.42 -17.82
CA VAL A 122 -8.75 -10.47 -17.22
C VAL A 122 -7.69 -9.87 -16.29
N LEU A 123 -7.00 -8.81 -16.71
CA LEU A 123 -6.02 -8.12 -15.86
C LEU A 123 -6.66 -7.65 -14.55
N LYS A 124 -7.80 -6.95 -14.64
CA LYS A 124 -8.51 -6.39 -13.48
C LYS A 124 -9.07 -7.47 -12.54
N LEU A 125 -9.48 -8.61 -13.09
CA LEU A 125 -9.92 -9.76 -12.34
C LEU A 125 -8.76 -10.39 -11.55
N LEU A 126 -7.64 -10.68 -12.24
CA LEU A 126 -6.49 -11.36 -11.63
C LEU A 126 -5.74 -10.49 -10.61
N GLU A 127 -5.64 -9.17 -10.81
CA GLU A 127 -5.02 -8.31 -9.80
C GLU A 127 -5.82 -8.26 -8.48
N ASN A 128 -7.13 -8.51 -8.51
CA ASN A 128 -8.02 -8.49 -7.33
C ASN A 128 -8.32 -9.90 -6.79
N MET A 129 -7.45 -10.88 -7.05
CA MET A 129 -7.58 -12.23 -6.50
C MET A 129 -7.66 -12.19 -4.96
N PRO A 130 -8.60 -12.94 -4.34
CA PRO A 130 -8.66 -13.08 -2.89
C PRO A 130 -7.35 -13.63 -2.34
N MET A 131 -6.94 -13.10 -1.18
CA MET A 131 -5.73 -13.58 -0.51
C MET A 131 -6.03 -14.84 0.31
N PRO A 132 -5.04 -15.71 0.62
CA PRO A 132 -5.32 -17.00 1.28
C PRO A 132 -5.98 -16.92 2.67
N TRP A 133 -5.89 -15.77 3.32
CA TRP A 133 -6.53 -15.49 4.62
C TRP A 133 -7.97 -14.94 4.49
N GLU A 134 -8.44 -14.71 3.26
CA GLU A 134 -9.80 -14.27 2.94
C GLU A 134 -10.62 -15.47 2.43
N SER A 135 -11.80 -15.70 3.01
CA SER A 135 -12.73 -16.73 2.53
C SER A 135 -13.56 -16.27 1.34
N VAL A 136 -14.04 -15.02 1.39
CA VAL A 136 -14.84 -14.37 0.35
C VAL A 136 -14.31 -12.96 0.15
N ARG A 137 -14.34 -12.50 -1.10
CA ARG A 137 -13.99 -11.12 -1.44
C ARG A 137 -15.02 -10.51 -2.35
N GLU A 138 -15.74 -9.52 -1.83
CA GLU A 138 -16.62 -8.69 -2.64
C GLU A 138 -15.83 -7.63 -3.39
N VAL A 139 -16.07 -7.52 -4.69
CA VAL A 139 -15.40 -6.57 -5.58
C VAL A 139 -16.43 -5.71 -6.31
N LYS A 140 -16.12 -4.41 -6.43
CA LYS A 140 -16.91 -3.52 -7.28
C LYS A 140 -16.68 -3.86 -8.74
N VAL A 141 -17.76 -4.09 -9.47
CA VAL A 141 -17.74 -4.38 -10.90
C VAL A 141 -18.45 -3.30 -11.70
N LEU A 142 -17.89 -2.99 -12.85
CA LEU A 142 -18.49 -2.16 -13.89
C LEU A 142 -18.88 -3.07 -15.04
N TYR A 143 -20.18 -3.21 -15.30
CA TYR A 143 -20.71 -4.14 -16.28
C TYR A 143 -21.52 -3.43 -17.36
N HIS A 144 -21.52 -3.98 -18.57
CA HIS A 144 -22.32 -3.47 -19.67
C HIS A 144 -23.80 -3.87 -19.50
N VAL A 145 -24.74 -2.97 -19.81
CA VAL A 145 -26.19 -3.19 -19.65
C VAL A 145 -26.72 -4.41 -20.40
N ASN A 146 -26.08 -4.79 -21.51
CA ASN A 146 -26.39 -6.01 -22.28
C ASN A 146 -25.57 -7.23 -21.82
N GLY A 147 -24.92 -7.20 -20.66
CA GLY A 147 -24.17 -8.33 -20.09
C GLY A 147 -22.91 -8.75 -20.85
N CYS A 148 -22.48 -7.99 -21.87
CA CYS A 148 -21.39 -8.41 -22.74
C CYS A 148 -20.00 -8.27 -22.12
N LEU A 149 -19.83 -7.48 -21.09
CA LEU A 149 -18.52 -7.28 -20.45
C LEU A 149 -18.70 -6.93 -18.98
N THR A 150 -17.96 -7.61 -18.12
CA THR A 150 -17.84 -7.31 -16.68
C THR A 150 -16.37 -6.95 -16.38
N LEU A 151 -16.14 -5.77 -15.79
CA LEU A 151 -14.81 -5.26 -15.44
C LEU A 151 -14.74 -5.05 -13.93
N VAL A 152 -13.77 -5.66 -13.26
CA VAL A 152 -13.50 -5.33 -11.84
C VAL A 152 -12.94 -3.90 -11.75
N ASN A 153 -13.63 -3.03 -11.04
CA ASN A 153 -13.32 -1.60 -10.93
C ASN A 153 -12.70 -1.25 -9.56
N GLU A 154 -11.72 -2.05 -9.15
CA GLU A 154 -10.95 -1.84 -7.92
C GLU A 154 -9.45 -1.91 -8.21
N ILE A 155 -8.66 -1.25 -7.37
CA ILE A 155 -7.21 -1.41 -7.36
C ILE A 155 -6.85 -1.98 -5.99
N PRO A 156 -6.17 -3.15 -5.92
CA PRO A 156 -5.84 -3.82 -4.65
C PRO A 156 -4.77 -3.02 -3.92
N ARG A 157 -5.20 -2.09 -3.05
CA ARG A 157 -4.30 -1.28 -2.22
C ARG A 157 -4.10 -1.94 -0.88
N VAL A 158 -2.84 -2.08 -0.47
CA VAL A 158 -2.46 -2.72 0.78
C VAL A 158 -1.56 -1.81 1.61
N ILE A 159 -1.62 -1.96 2.93
CA ILE A 159 -0.64 -1.39 3.86
C ILE A 159 0.59 -2.30 3.78
N GLU A 160 1.73 -1.76 3.35
CA GLU A 160 2.91 -2.57 3.05
C GLU A 160 3.42 -3.42 4.24
N PRO A 161 3.61 -2.88 5.47
CA PRO A 161 4.04 -3.70 6.61
C PRO A 161 3.00 -4.76 7.01
N VAL A 162 1.70 -4.45 6.90
CA VAL A 162 0.61 -5.42 7.21
C VAL A 162 0.60 -6.55 6.19
N PHE A 163 0.68 -6.23 4.90
CA PHE A 163 0.71 -7.22 3.83
C PHE A 163 1.92 -8.14 3.94
N HIS A 164 3.08 -7.59 4.31
CA HIS A 164 4.28 -8.39 4.54
C HIS A 164 4.09 -9.36 5.73
N ALA A 165 3.53 -8.87 6.84
CA ALA A 165 3.24 -9.69 8.02
C ALA A 165 2.18 -10.77 7.73
N GLN A 166 1.12 -10.46 6.98
CA GLN A 166 0.11 -11.43 6.56
C GLN A 166 0.76 -12.58 5.77
N TRP A 167 1.59 -12.28 4.77
CA TRP A 167 2.31 -13.30 4.02
C TRP A 167 3.34 -14.07 4.85
N ALA A 168 3.96 -13.44 5.84
CA ALA A 168 4.84 -14.12 6.78
C ALA A 168 4.08 -15.12 7.66
N SER A 169 2.87 -14.74 8.13
CA SER A 169 1.99 -15.67 8.84
C SER A 169 1.57 -16.84 7.94
N MET A 170 1.28 -16.58 6.65
CA MET A 170 0.99 -17.64 5.67
C MET A 170 2.17 -18.58 5.49
N TRP A 171 3.39 -18.05 5.44
CA TRP A 171 4.60 -18.86 5.33
C TRP A 171 4.74 -19.83 6.51
N VAL A 172 4.50 -19.36 7.74
CA VAL A 172 4.55 -20.21 8.94
C VAL A 172 3.42 -21.25 8.92
N ALA A 173 2.18 -20.83 8.68
CA ALA A 173 1.01 -21.71 8.65
C ALA A 173 1.15 -22.81 7.58
N MET A 174 1.54 -22.44 6.36
CA MET A 174 1.72 -23.41 5.26
C MET A 174 2.88 -24.37 5.52
N ARG A 175 3.96 -23.92 6.18
CA ARG A 175 5.08 -24.81 6.55
C ARG A 175 4.68 -25.80 7.63
N ARG A 176 3.92 -25.35 8.64
CA ARG A 176 3.37 -26.21 9.70
C ARG A 176 2.42 -27.25 9.10
N GLU A 177 1.44 -26.82 8.31
CA GLU A 177 0.48 -27.72 7.66
C GLU A 177 1.17 -28.77 6.77
N LYS A 178 2.20 -28.35 6.01
CA LYS A 178 2.97 -29.28 5.17
C LYS A 178 3.80 -30.28 5.98
N SER A 179 4.28 -29.90 7.16
CA SER A 179 5.02 -30.78 8.07
C SER A 179 4.09 -31.79 8.73
N ASP A 180 2.92 -31.33 9.18
CA ASP A 180 2.00 -32.11 9.99
C ASP A 180 1.14 -33.07 9.14
N ARG A 181 0.80 -32.68 7.90
CA ARG A 181 -0.03 -33.49 7.01
C ARG A 181 0.75 -34.64 6.37
N ARG A 182 0.36 -35.88 6.70
CA ARG A 182 0.96 -37.12 6.13
C ARG A 182 0.83 -37.24 4.61
N HIS A 183 -0.32 -36.86 4.04
CA HIS A 183 -0.58 -36.95 2.60
C HIS A 183 -1.15 -35.63 2.07
N PHE A 184 -0.31 -34.85 1.40
CA PHE A 184 -0.73 -33.63 0.72
C PHE A 184 -1.13 -33.95 -0.73
N LYS A 185 -2.44 -34.14 -0.97
CA LYS A 185 -2.98 -34.36 -2.31
C LYS A 185 -3.07 -33.04 -3.06
N ARG A 186 -2.35 -32.92 -4.18
CA ARG A 186 -2.44 -31.75 -5.08
C ARG A 186 -3.73 -31.80 -5.89
N MET A 187 -4.27 -30.63 -6.21
CA MET A 187 -5.41 -30.49 -7.12
C MET A 187 -5.04 -31.01 -8.51
N ARG A 188 -6.05 -31.50 -9.25
CA ARG A 188 -5.87 -31.88 -10.65
C ARG A 188 -6.05 -30.64 -11.53
N PHE A 189 -5.25 -30.55 -12.59
CA PHE A 189 -5.34 -29.51 -13.59
C PHE A 189 -5.54 -30.15 -14.96
N PRO A 190 -6.57 -29.76 -15.74
CA PRO A 190 -7.62 -28.79 -15.38
C PRO A 190 -8.56 -29.29 -14.25
N PRO A 191 -9.19 -28.39 -13.47
CA PRO A 191 -10.11 -28.80 -12.40
C PRO A 191 -11.47 -29.33 -12.89
N PHE A 192 -11.93 -28.87 -14.05
CA PHE A 192 -13.19 -29.26 -14.69
C PHE A 192 -12.91 -29.97 -16.02
N ASP A 193 -13.86 -30.77 -16.48
CA ASP A 193 -13.78 -31.42 -17.79
C ASP A 193 -14.07 -30.41 -18.93
N ASP A 194 -13.52 -30.65 -20.12
CA ASP A 194 -13.62 -29.71 -21.26
C ASP A 194 -15.05 -29.62 -21.82
N GLU A 195 -15.86 -30.68 -21.64
CA GLU A 195 -17.25 -30.77 -22.08
C GLU A 195 -18.25 -30.24 -21.03
N GLU A 196 -17.79 -29.96 -19.80
CA GLU A 196 -18.65 -29.43 -18.74
C GLU A 196 -18.89 -27.92 -18.94
N PRO A 197 -20.16 -27.46 -18.99
CA PRO A 197 -20.44 -26.03 -19.07
C PRO A 197 -20.00 -25.32 -17.79
N PRO A 198 -19.63 -24.02 -17.85
CA PRO A 198 -19.27 -23.25 -16.67
C PRO A 198 -20.38 -23.29 -15.61
N LEU A 199 -19.99 -23.61 -14.37
CA LEU A 199 -20.89 -23.65 -13.22
C LEU A 199 -21.60 -22.31 -13.01
N SER A 200 -22.87 -22.38 -12.60
CA SER A 200 -23.64 -21.19 -12.20
C SER A 200 -23.38 -20.87 -10.73
N TRP A 201 -22.97 -19.63 -10.44
CA TRP A 201 -22.69 -19.19 -9.07
C TRP A 201 -23.96 -19.25 -8.19
N SER A 202 -25.11 -18.75 -8.67
CA SER A 202 -26.34 -18.69 -7.87
C SER A 202 -27.03 -20.06 -7.64
N GLU A 203 -26.61 -21.10 -8.34
CA GLU A 203 -27.20 -22.44 -8.21
C GLU A 203 -26.27 -23.38 -7.42
N ASN A 204 -24.95 -23.17 -7.52
CA ASN A 204 -23.96 -24.12 -7.00
C ASN A 204 -23.06 -23.55 -5.89
N ILE A 205 -22.92 -22.22 -5.77
CA ILE A 205 -21.92 -21.59 -4.90
C ILE A 205 -22.56 -20.65 -3.87
N GLU A 206 -23.61 -19.91 -4.23
CA GLU A 206 -24.23 -18.88 -3.36
C GLU A 206 -24.64 -19.40 -1.98
N ASP A 207 -25.24 -20.59 -1.92
CA ASP A 207 -25.74 -21.19 -0.68
C ASP A 207 -24.69 -22.03 0.07
N VAL A 208 -23.48 -22.18 -0.50
CA VAL A 208 -22.41 -23.01 0.08
C VAL A 208 -21.54 -22.15 0.99
N GLU A 209 -21.47 -22.52 2.27
CA GLU A 209 -20.58 -21.84 3.21
C GLU A 209 -19.11 -22.03 2.79
N PRO A 210 -18.36 -20.94 2.62
CA PRO A 210 -16.94 -21.00 2.29
C PRO A 210 -16.16 -21.80 3.33
N LEU A 211 -15.11 -22.49 2.87
CA LEU A 211 -14.17 -23.14 3.76
C LEU A 211 -13.40 -22.10 4.58
N GLU A 212 -12.94 -22.53 5.75
CA GLU A 212 -12.11 -21.71 6.63
C GLU A 212 -10.83 -21.27 5.89
N PRO A 213 -10.50 -19.97 5.91
CA PRO A 213 -9.29 -19.47 5.30
C PRO A 213 -8.05 -19.88 6.09
N ILE A 214 -6.87 -19.67 5.54
CA ILE A 214 -5.63 -19.89 6.29
C ILE A 214 -5.45 -18.70 7.23
N GLN A 215 -5.61 -18.91 8.52
CA GLN A 215 -5.35 -17.92 9.57
C GLN A 215 -4.52 -18.58 10.67
N LEU A 216 -3.47 -17.88 11.13
CA LEU A 216 -2.71 -18.30 12.30
C LEU A 216 -3.47 -17.82 13.53
N GLU A 217 -3.58 -18.65 14.56
CA GLU A 217 -4.04 -18.22 15.88
C GLU A 217 -3.04 -17.17 16.41
N LEU A 218 -3.55 -15.95 16.64
CA LEU A 218 -2.80 -14.85 17.22
C LEU A 218 -2.91 -14.92 18.75
N ASP A 219 -1.87 -14.46 19.44
CA ASP A 219 -1.87 -14.39 20.89
C ASP A 219 -2.62 -13.12 21.37
N GLU A 220 -3.53 -13.27 22.32
CA GLU A 220 -4.40 -12.17 22.79
C GLU A 220 -3.61 -11.06 23.51
N ASP A 221 -2.52 -11.41 24.19
CA ASP A 221 -1.72 -10.47 24.99
C ASP A 221 -0.58 -9.89 24.14
N ASP A 222 0.19 -10.75 23.50
CA ASP A 222 1.37 -10.36 22.72
C ASP A 222 1.00 -9.66 21.41
N ASP A 223 -0.05 -10.10 20.71
CA ASP A 223 -0.50 -9.56 19.42
C ASP A 223 -1.72 -8.63 19.55
N ALA A 224 -2.06 -8.20 20.78
CA ALA A 224 -3.21 -7.35 21.09
C ALA A 224 -3.38 -6.14 20.13
N ALA A 225 -2.26 -5.52 19.73
CA ALA A 225 -2.27 -4.35 18.85
C ALA A 225 -2.79 -4.62 17.42
N ILE A 226 -2.74 -5.87 16.97
CA ILE A 226 -3.13 -6.30 15.62
C ILE A 226 -4.27 -7.32 15.60
N TYR A 227 -4.56 -7.96 16.74
CA TYR A 227 -5.47 -9.10 16.89
C TYR A 227 -6.80 -8.96 16.15
N GLU A 228 -7.50 -7.84 16.32
CA GLU A 228 -8.87 -7.68 15.81
C GLU A 228 -8.98 -7.53 14.29
N TRP A 229 -7.97 -6.96 13.63
CA TRP A 229 -8.08 -6.48 12.24
C TRP A 229 -7.08 -7.12 11.28
N PHE A 230 -6.16 -7.96 11.79
CA PHE A 230 -5.01 -8.43 11.02
C PHE A 230 -5.39 -9.20 9.75
N TYR A 231 -6.46 -9.98 9.77
CA TYR A 231 -6.91 -10.79 8.64
C TYR A 231 -8.08 -10.18 7.83
N ASP A 232 -8.44 -8.92 8.11
CA ASP A 232 -9.44 -8.22 7.32
C ASP A 232 -8.99 -8.01 5.87
N ALA A 233 -9.95 -8.00 4.93
CA ALA A 233 -9.67 -7.72 3.51
C ALA A 233 -9.12 -6.29 3.28
N ARG A 234 -9.57 -5.33 4.11
CA ARG A 234 -9.04 -3.96 4.14
C ARG A 234 -8.87 -3.51 5.59
N PRO A 235 -7.72 -3.84 6.21
CA PRO A 235 -7.46 -3.54 7.60
C PRO A 235 -7.65 -2.06 7.95
N LEU A 236 -8.18 -1.78 9.15
CA LEU A 236 -8.23 -0.43 9.74
C LEU A 236 -9.07 0.60 8.96
N LEU A 237 -9.93 0.16 8.02
CA LEU A 237 -10.70 1.06 7.13
C LEU A 237 -11.56 2.09 7.89
N ASP A 238 -12.14 1.68 9.02
CA ASP A 238 -13.05 2.49 9.85
C ASP A 238 -12.34 3.25 10.98
N THR A 239 -11.00 3.24 11.00
CA THR A 239 -10.20 3.85 12.06
C THR A 239 -9.48 5.13 11.60
N SER A 240 -8.91 5.88 12.54
CA SER A 240 -8.08 7.06 12.25
C SER A 240 -6.72 6.74 11.62
N HIS A 241 -6.32 5.47 11.61
CA HIS A 241 -5.05 5.02 11.02
C HIS A 241 -5.04 5.13 9.49
N VAL A 242 -6.21 5.24 8.85
CA VAL A 242 -6.36 5.37 7.40
C VAL A 242 -7.19 6.59 7.05
N ASN A 243 -6.95 7.16 5.86
CA ASN A 243 -7.64 8.36 5.38
C ASN A 243 -9.11 8.14 4.91
N GLY A 244 -9.77 7.09 5.37
CA GLY A 244 -11.14 6.67 5.00
C GLY A 244 -11.24 5.77 3.75
N PRO A 245 -12.43 5.67 3.12
CA PRO A 245 -12.73 4.74 2.03
C PRO A 245 -11.83 4.85 0.79
N GLY A 246 -11.11 5.96 0.65
CA GLY A 246 -10.11 6.14 -0.40
C GLY A 246 -8.89 5.22 -0.26
N TYR A 247 -8.58 4.76 0.96
CA TYR A 247 -7.52 3.79 1.30
C TYR A 247 -6.18 4.07 0.59
N LYS A 248 -5.60 5.26 0.83
CA LYS A 248 -4.38 5.75 0.12
C LYS A 248 -3.19 6.05 1.03
N LYS A 249 -3.43 6.37 2.29
CA LYS A 249 -2.41 6.71 3.28
C LYS A 249 -2.69 5.93 4.56
N TRP A 250 -1.62 5.55 5.25
CA TRP A 250 -1.69 4.85 6.51
C TRP A 250 -0.74 5.51 7.52
N ASN A 251 -1.09 5.39 8.81
CA ASN A 251 -0.28 5.80 9.95
C ASN A 251 -0.52 4.83 11.10
N LEU A 252 0.52 4.14 11.57
CA LEU A 252 0.44 3.10 12.60
C LEU A 252 1.16 3.53 13.88
N SER A 253 0.71 2.99 15.01
CA SER A 253 1.38 3.17 16.30
C SER A 253 2.66 2.32 16.38
N LEU A 254 3.52 2.61 17.36
CA LEU A 254 4.74 1.83 17.57
C LEU A 254 4.44 0.37 17.97
N PRO A 255 3.48 0.08 18.88
CA PRO A 255 3.08 -1.30 19.18
C PRO A 255 2.58 -2.08 17.97
N GLN A 256 1.76 -1.45 17.12
CA GLN A 256 1.30 -2.06 15.87
C GLN A 256 2.47 -2.41 14.96
N MET A 257 3.42 -1.47 14.76
CA MET A 257 4.59 -1.71 13.94
C MET A 257 5.50 -2.81 14.51
N ALA A 258 5.66 -2.85 15.84
CA ALA A 258 6.48 -3.85 16.52
C ALA A 258 5.89 -5.27 16.36
N ALA A 259 4.58 -5.43 16.58
CA ALA A 259 3.89 -6.70 16.38
C ALA A 259 3.98 -7.17 14.91
N LEU A 260 3.73 -6.28 13.94
CA LEU A 260 3.86 -6.59 12.51
C LEU A 260 5.29 -6.97 12.12
N HIS A 261 6.30 -6.28 12.66
CA HIS A 261 7.70 -6.60 12.42
C HIS A 261 8.08 -7.97 13.01
N ARG A 262 7.65 -8.27 14.24
CA ARG A 262 7.85 -9.58 14.89
C ARG A 262 7.26 -10.69 14.03
N MET A 263 6.00 -10.55 13.61
CA MET A 263 5.30 -11.52 12.75
C MET A 263 5.99 -11.71 11.38
N SER A 264 6.64 -10.67 10.88
CA SER A 264 7.33 -10.64 9.59
C SER A 264 8.72 -11.29 9.58
N THR A 265 9.31 -11.54 10.75
CA THR A 265 10.66 -12.10 10.91
C THR A 265 10.97 -13.29 9.97
N PRO A 266 10.07 -14.26 9.72
CA PRO A 266 10.36 -15.41 8.84
C PRO A 266 10.65 -15.06 7.37
N LEU A 267 10.24 -13.87 6.90
CA LEU A 267 10.48 -13.41 5.53
C LEU A 267 11.56 -12.32 5.44
N LEU A 268 11.89 -11.67 6.56
CA LEU A 268 12.86 -10.59 6.63
C LEU A 268 14.29 -11.12 6.68
N SER A 269 15.21 -10.28 6.21
CA SER A 269 16.65 -10.51 6.38
C SER A 269 17.10 -10.06 7.77
N ASP A 270 18.06 -10.79 8.34
CA ASP A 270 18.76 -10.40 9.57
C ASP A 270 19.93 -9.42 9.30
N LEU A 271 20.19 -9.08 8.03
CA LEU A 271 21.30 -8.21 7.64
C LEU A 271 20.98 -6.73 7.87
N VAL A 272 21.58 -6.16 8.91
CA VAL A 272 21.48 -4.72 9.22
C VAL A 272 22.62 -3.92 8.56
N ASP A 273 23.83 -4.49 8.50
CA ASP A 273 25.00 -3.79 7.96
C ASP A 273 25.03 -3.81 6.41
N LYS A 274 25.06 -2.61 5.82
CA LYS A 274 25.17 -2.41 4.37
C LYS A 274 26.49 -2.92 3.80
N ASN A 275 27.54 -3.02 4.61
CA ASN A 275 28.83 -3.57 4.18
C ASN A 275 28.75 -5.02 3.68
N TYR A 276 27.71 -5.78 4.06
CA TYR A 276 27.46 -7.12 3.52
C TYR A 276 27.39 -7.12 1.99
N PHE A 277 26.86 -6.06 1.37
CA PHE A 277 26.69 -5.95 -0.07
C PHE A 277 27.91 -5.39 -0.80
N HIS A 278 29.08 -5.30 -0.14
CA HIS A 278 30.32 -4.92 -0.82
C HIS A 278 30.60 -5.87 -1.99
N LEU A 279 30.80 -5.32 -3.20
CA LEU A 279 30.88 -6.04 -4.49
C LEU A 279 29.62 -6.82 -4.91
N PHE A 280 28.54 -6.74 -4.13
CA PHE A 280 27.26 -7.41 -4.39
C PHE A 280 26.10 -6.40 -4.42
N ASP A 281 26.40 -5.18 -4.86
CA ASP A 281 25.46 -4.09 -5.04
C ASP A 281 25.23 -3.77 -6.53
N LEU A 282 24.23 -2.93 -6.81
CA LEU A 282 23.86 -2.56 -8.18
C LEU A 282 25.03 -1.90 -8.96
N PRO A 283 25.77 -0.92 -8.42
CA PRO A 283 26.97 -0.37 -9.08
C PRO A 283 28.00 -1.44 -9.44
N SER A 284 28.32 -2.38 -8.54
CA SER A 284 29.28 -3.45 -8.81
C SER A 284 28.82 -4.35 -9.95
N PHE A 285 27.53 -4.72 -9.99
CA PHE A 285 26.99 -5.50 -11.11
C PHE A 285 26.98 -4.74 -12.44
N GLN A 286 26.74 -3.43 -12.42
CA GLN A 286 26.82 -2.59 -13.62
C GLN A 286 28.26 -2.51 -14.16
N THR A 287 29.24 -2.37 -13.27
CA THR A 287 30.66 -2.40 -13.61
C THR A 287 31.11 -3.76 -14.13
N ALA A 288 30.70 -4.85 -13.47
CA ALA A 288 30.99 -6.21 -13.92
C ALA A 288 30.43 -6.46 -15.34
N LYS A 289 29.20 -6.01 -15.62
CA LYS A 289 28.60 -6.05 -16.95
C LYS A 289 29.39 -5.23 -17.98
N ALA A 290 29.82 -4.02 -17.63
CA ALA A 290 30.54 -3.13 -18.53
C ALA A 290 31.93 -3.68 -18.90
N LEU A 291 32.60 -4.32 -17.95
CA LEU A 291 33.93 -4.93 -18.11
C LEU A 291 33.89 -6.36 -18.65
N ASN A 292 32.71 -6.94 -18.87
CA ASN A 292 32.53 -8.35 -19.26
C ASN A 292 33.21 -9.34 -18.28
N VAL A 293 33.11 -9.06 -16.98
CA VAL A 293 33.57 -9.94 -15.90
C VAL A 293 32.40 -10.43 -15.06
N ALA A 294 32.60 -11.52 -14.34
CA ALA A 294 31.57 -12.09 -13.46
C ALA A 294 32.09 -12.13 -12.02
N ILE A 295 31.32 -11.56 -11.10
CA ILE A 295 31.56 -11.65 -9.66
C ILE A 295 31.11 -13.04 -9.21
N PRO A 296 31.82 -13.73 -8.30
CA PRO A 296 31.35 -14.97 -7.71
C PRO A 296 29.93 -14.83 -7.14
N GLY A 297 29.04 -15.77 -7.48
CA GLY A 297 27.62 -15.70 -7.09
C GLY A 297 26.77 -14.67 -7.86
N GLY A 298 27.39 -13.73 -8.57
CA GLY A 298 26.72 -12.69 -9.34
C GLY A 298 26.22 -13.13 -10.73
N PRO A 299 25.46 -12.25 -11.42
CA PRO A 299 24.93 -12.51 -12.75
C PRO A 299 26.00 -12.42 -13.84
N ARG A 300 25.81 -13.17 -14.93
CA ARG A 300 26.64 -13.10 -16.16
C ARG A 300 25.89 -12.44 -17.31
N PHE A 301 26.59 -11.58 -18.05
CA PHE A 301 26.05 -10.82 -19.17
C PHE A 301 26.81 -11.08 -20.46
N GLU A 302 26.20 -10.68 -21.57
CA GLU A 302 26.89 -10.57 -22.85
C GLU A 302 27.87 -9.40 -22.81
N PRO A 303 29.02 -9.50 -23.52
CA PRO A 303 29.98 -8.41 -23.63
C PRO A 303 29.31 -7.15 -24.18
N LEU A 304 29.44 -6.03 -23.47
CA LEU A 304 28.90 -4.74 -23.92
C LEU A 304 29.68 -4.20 -25.13
N TYR A 305 31.00 -4.36 -25.09
CA TYR A 305 31.93 -3.94 -26.12
C TYR A 305 32.58 -5.19 -26.73
N LYS A 306 32.55 -5.30 -28.06
CA LYS A 306 33.10 -6.41 -28.85
C LYS A 306 34.16 -5.92 -29.86
N ASP A 307 34.61 -4.69 -29.67
CA ASP A 307 35.50 -3.97 -30.57
C ASP A 307 36.98 -4.27 -30.34
N ILE A 308 37.31 -5.02 -29.28
CA ILE A 308 38.68 -5.41 -28.93
C ILE A 308 38.69 -6.93 -28.77
N ASP A 309 39.48 -7.61 -29.60
CA ASP A 309 39.88 -8.99 -29.35
C ASP A 309 41.08 -8.97 -28.41
N PRO A 310 41.04 -9.63 -27.24
CA PRO A 310 42.21 -9.76 -26.36
C PRO A 310 43.44 -10.36 -27.06
N ASN A 311 43.26 -11.09 -28.17
CA ASN A 311 44.36 -11.64 -28.96
C ASN A 311 45.01 -10.60 -29.90
N ASP A 312 44.34 -9.47 -30.13
CA ASP A 312 44.82 -8.36 -30.97
C ASP A 312 45.43 -7.21 -30.13
N GLU A 313 45.63 -7.40 -28.81
CA GLU A 313 46.37 -6.42 -28.01
C GLU A 313 47.85 -6.38 -28.43
N ASP A 314 48.30 -5.21 -28.91
CA ASP A 314 49.68 -4.99 -29.32
C ASP A 314 50.65 -5.28 -28.16
N PHE A 315 51.58 -6.22 -28.37
CA PHE A 315 52.69 -6.50 -27.45
C PHE A 315 53.62 -5.29 -27.38
N GLY A 316 53.30 -4.34 -26.50
CA GLY A 316 54.11 -3.16 -26.22
C GLY A 316 55.11 -3.36 -25.09
N GLU A 317 56.01 -2.40 -24.94
CA GLU A 317 56.99 -2.33 -23.86
C GLU A 317 56.39 -2.29 -22.44
N PHE A 318 55.11 -1.91 -22.31
CA PHE A 318 54.41 -1.83 -21.02
C PHE A 318 53.89 -3.18 -20.52
N ASN A 319 53.58 -4.11 -21.43
CA ASN A 319 53.02 -5.43 -21.10
C ASN A 319 54.07 -6.55 -21.19
N ALA A 320 55.35 -6.18 -21.34
CA ALA A 320 56.46 -7.13 -21.43
C ALA A 320 56.65 -7.88 -20.10
N ILE A 321 56.69 -9.22 -20.17
CA ILE A 321 56.66 -10.12 -19.00
C ILE A 321 57.87 -9.91 -18.08
N ASP A 322 59.03 -9.55 -18.64
CA ASP A 322 60.28 -9.27 -17.92
C ASP A 322 60.24 -7.97 -17.11
N ARG A 323 59.31 -7.06 -17.42
CA ARG A 323 59.14 -5.77 -16.74
C ARG A 323 58.03 -5.80 -15.66
N ILE A 324 57.24 -6.87 -15.59
CA ILE A 324 56.13 -7.01 -14.64
C ILE A 324 56.52 -7.91 -13.47
N ILE A 325 56.39 -7.41 -12.24
CA ILE A 325 56.63 -8.20 -11.03
C ILE A 325 55.34 -8.92 -10.60
N PHE A 326 55.24 -10.21 -10.86
CA PHE A 326 54.10 -11.04 -10.45
C PHE A 326 54.23 -11.50 -8.98
N ARG A 327 53.66 -10.74 -8.04
CA ARG A 327 53.58 -11.15 -6.62
C ARG A 327 52.26 -11.80 -6.23
N ALA A 328 51.16 -11.21 -6.67
CA ALA A 328 49.82 -11.67 -6.40
C ALA A 328 48.97 -11.59 -7.68
N PRO A 329 48.13 -12.59 -7.98
CA PRO A 329 47.26 -12.53 -9.14
C PRO A 329 46.19 -11.46 -8.95
N ILE A 330 45.95 -10.67 -9.99
CA ILE A 330 44.86 -9.70 -10.01
C ILE A 330 43.54 -10.47 -10.16
N LYS A 331 42.70 -10.43 -9.13
CA LYS A 331 41.40 -11.09 -9.13
C LYS A 331 40.34 -10.26 -9.83
N THR A 332 39.24 -10.89 -10.23
CA THR A 332 38.08 -10.22 -10.84
C THR A 332 37.46 -9.17 -9.92
N GLU A 333 37.49 -9.42 -8.62
CA GLU A 333 36.99 -8.55 -7.56
C GLU A 333 37.75 -7.23 -7.55
N TYR A 334 39.08 -7.26 -7.69
CA TYR A 334 39.90 -6.04 -7.75
C TYR A 334 39.57 -5.20 -8.99
N ARG A 335 39.30 -5.87 -10.12
CA ARG A 335 38.89 -5.22 -11.36
C ARG A 335 37.53 -4.55 -11.27
N VAL A 336 36.63 -5.02 -10.40
CA VAL A 336 35.31 -4.41 -10.18
C VAL A 336 35.38 -3.33 -9.11
N ASP A 337 36.11 -3.56 -8.03
CA ASP A 337 36.24 -2.63 -6.88
C ASP A 337 37.00 -1.36 -7.28
N PHE A 338 38.12 -1.52 -7.98
CA PHE A 338 38.97 -0.42 -8.46
C PHE A 338 39.02 -0.42 -10.00
N PRO A 339 37.91 -0.07 -10.68
CA PRO A 339 37.76 -0.29 -12.11
C PRO A 339 38.73 0.53 -12.96
N PHE A 340 39.12 1.71 -12.48
CA PHE A 340 40.07 2.59 -13.17
C PHE A 340 41.54 2.22 -12.96
N LEU A 341 41.86 1.38 -11.97
CA LEU A 341 43.24 1.00 -11.64
C LEU A 341 43.66 -0.30 -12.33
N TYR A 342 42.79 -1.32 -12.30
CA TYR A 342 43.13 -2.67 -12.76
C TYR A 342 42.56 -3.04 -14.14
N ASN A 343 42.01 -2.07 -14.89
CA ASN A 343 41.50 -2.33 -16.24
C ASN A 343 42.02 -1.30 -17.25
N SER A 344 42.34 -1.80 -18.43
CA SER A 344 42.50 -0.99 -19.64
C SER A 344 41.11 -0.59 -20.17
N LEU A 345 40.96 0.67 -20.58
CA LEU A 345 39.73 1.20 -21.22
C LEU A 345 38.42 0.98 -20.41
N PRO A 346 38.34 1.43 -19.14
CA PRO A 346 37.14 1.30 -18.32
C PRO A 346 36.00 2.19 -18.84
N ARG A 347 35.16 1.64 -19.72
CA ARG A 347 34.03 2.35 -20.35
C ARG A 347 32.72 2.00 -19.65
N SER A 348 31.86 2.99 -19.42
CA SER A 348 30.53 2.82 -18.80
C SER A 348 30.55 2.15 -17.41
N VAL A 349 31.68 2.18 -16.71
CA VAL A 349 31.82 1.69 -15.33
C VAL A 349 31.14 2.63 -14.33
N LYS A 350 30.79 2.10 -13.16
CA LYS A 350 30.18 2.81 -12.05
C LYS A 350 31.00 2.59 -10.77
N LEU A 351 31.17 3.65 -9.99
CA LEU A 351 31.83 3.54 -8.68
C LEU A 351 30.82 3.08 -7.65
N SER A 352 31.15 2.01 -6.92
CA SER A 352 30.43 1.54 -5.74
C SER A 352 30.87 2.31 -4.50
N THR A 353 30.09 2.20 -3.43
CA THR A 353 30.52 2.72 -2.12
C THR A 353 31.55 1.76 -1.55
N TYR A 354 32.73 2.28 -1.18
CA TYR A 354 33.82 1.44 -0.69
C TYR A 354 33.49 0.79 0.67
N SER A 355 33.04 1.59 1.64
CA SER A 355 32.71 1.11 2.99
C SER A 355 31.73 2.06 3.68
N HIS A 356 30.87 1.50 4.51
CA HIS A 356 30.01 2.19 5.47
C HIS A 356 30.56 2.00 6.90
N PRO A 357 30.27 2.93 7.84
CA PRO A 357 30.54 2.70 9.26
C PRO A 357 29.92 1.37 9.71
N GLN A 358 30.72 0.52 10.38
CA GLN A 358 30.27 -0.78 10.83
C GLN A 358 29.11 -0.63 11.81
N THR A 359 28.02 -1.35 11.54
CA THR A 359 26.85 -1.33 12.41
C THR A 359 27.05 -2.35 13.53
N VAL A 360 27.15 -1.86 14.76
CA VAL A 360 27.35 -2.68 15.98
C VAL A 360 26.06 -2.84 16.79
N TYR A 361 24.92 -2.88 16.10
CA TYR A 361 23.62 -3.08 16.73
C TYR A 361 23.44 -4.54 17.14
N GLN A 362 23.23 -4.78 18.44
CA GLN A 362 22.90 -6.09 18.99
C GLN A 362 21.39 -6.17 19.21
N ARG A 363 20.75 -7.16 18.57
CA ARG A 363 19.31 -7.41 18.76
C ARG A 363 19.08 -8.13 20.08
N THR A 364 18.24 -7.55 20.93
CA THR A 364 17.69 -8.21 22.12
C THR A 364 16.70 -9.28 21.70
N THR A 365 16.87 -10.50 22.22
CA THR A 365 15.95 -11.62 21.98
C THR A 365 15.12 -11.99 23.20
N ASP A 366 15.61 -11.63 24.38
CA ASP A 366 14.94 -11.86 25.65
C ASP A 366 14.21 -10.58 26.11
N PRO A 367 12.86 -10.60 26.15
CA PRO A 367 12.07 -9.44 26.58
C PRO A 367 12.15 -9.19 28.09
N SER A 368 12.71 -10.11 28.88
CA SER A 368 12.88 -9.92 30.33
C SER A 368 14.06 -9.00 30.68
N LEU A 369 14.98 -8.77 29.73
CA LEU A 369 16.11 -7.88 29.91
C LEU A 369 15.67 -6.42 29.73
N PRO A 370 16.25 -5.47 30.50
CA PRO A 370 15.89 -4.07 30.39
C PRO A 370 16.33 -3.50 29.03
N ALA A 371 15.70 -2.42 28.56
CA ALA A 371 15.97 -1.88 27.23
C ALA A 371 17.44 -1.44 27.03
N PHE A 372 18.05 -0.92 28.10
CA PHE A 372 19.47 -0.56 28.14
C PHE A 372 20.20 -1.45 29.13
N TYR A 373 21.05 -2.34 28.63
CA TYR A 373 21.93 -3.17 29.44
C TYR A 373 23.28 -3.38 28.77
N PHE A 374 24.26 -3.78 29.57
CA PHE A 374 25.57 -4.18 29.07
C PHE A 374 25.50 -5.64 28.59
N ASP A 375 25.37 -5.82 27.28
CA ASP A 375 25.28 -7.16 26.70
C ASP A 375 26.61 -7.93 26.85
N PRO A 376 26.59 -9.24 27.18
CA PRO A 376 27.80 -10.04 27.32
C PRO A 376 28.71 -10.10 26.08
N VAL A 377 28.18 -9.81 24.89
CA VAL A 377 28.95 -9.71 23.64
C VAL A 377 29.82 -8.46 23.61
N ILE A 378 29.47 -7.42 24.38
CA ILE A 378 30.23 -6.17 24.44
C ILE A 378 31.50 -6.38 25.27
N ASN A 379 32.64 -5.99 24.72
CA ASN A 379 33.91 -6.07 25.42
C ASN A 379 33.88 -5.20 26.70
N PRO A 380 34.23 -5.74 27.88
CA PRO A 380 34.23 -4.98 29.11
C PRO A 380 35.26 -3.85 29.06
N ILE A 381 34.86 -2.69 29.55
CA ILE A 381 35.73 -1.53 29.63
C ILE A 381 36.68 -1.74 30.83
N SER A 382 37.97 -1.93 30.54
CA SER A 382 38.98 -2.05 31.60
C SER A 382 39.23 -0.71 32.26
N SER A 383 39.19 -0.66 33.59
CA SER A 383 39.56 0.52 34.38
C SER A 383 40.98 1.02 34.07
N ARG A 384 41.89 0.12 33.65
CA ARG A 384 43.25 0.50 33.23
C ARG A 384 43.29 1.34 31.94
N ALA A 385 42.30 1.18 31.05
CA ALA A 385 42.21 1.93 29.80
C ALA A 385 41.54 3.30 29.97
N VAL A 386 40.68 3.44 30.99
CA VAL A 386 39.96 4.69 31.33
C VAL A 386 40.69 5.50 32.40
N ALA A 387 41.64 4.89 33.11
CA ALA A 387 42.47 5.60 34.08
C ALA A 387 43.16 6.80 33.41
N PRO A 388 43.02 8.01 33.97
CA PRO A 388 43.67 9.19 33.42
C PRO A 388 45.18 8.95 33.34
N LYS A 389 45.82 9.38 32.24
CA LYS A 389 47.28 9.25 32.06
C LYS A 389 48.07 9.89 33.20
N ASN A 390 47.46 10.83 33.93
CA ASN A 390 47.95 11.44 35.14
C ASN A 390 47.25 10.78 36.35
N LEU A 391 47.79 9.66 36.84
CA LEU A 391 47.21 8.92 37.97
C LEU A 391 47.30 9.66 39.32
N THR A 392 48.02 10.78 39.36
CA THR A 392 48.36 11.51 40.60
C THR A 392 47.41 12.66 40.94
N VAL A 393 46.58 13.09 39.99
CA VAL A 393 45.58 14.17 40.17
C VAL A 393 44.31 13.70 39.47
N SER A 394 43.22 13.53 40.22
CA SER A 394 41.93 13.20 39.59
C SER A 394 41.42 14.37 38.75
N HIS A 395 40.51 14.13 37.81
CA HIS A 395 39.89 15.24 37.05
C HIS A 395 39.15 16.20 37.98
N GLU A 396 38.57 15.68 39.07
CA GLU A 396 37.93 16.45 40.12
C GLU A 396 38.97 17.32 40.85
N ASP A 397 40.14 16.78 41.20
CA ASP A 397 41.23 17.55 41.82
C ASP A 397 41.83 18.63 40.88
N GLU A 398 41.74 18.44 39.55
CA GLU A 398 42.20 19.42 38.56
C GLU A 398 41.23 20.61 38.43
N ILE A 399 39.91 20.36 38.57
CA ILE A 399 38.87 21.39 38.44
C ILE A 399 38.61 22.08 39.79
N PHE A 400 38.56 21.33 40.89
CA PHE A 400 38.13 21.79 42.22
C PHE A 400 39.29 21.88 43.24
N GLY A 401 40.52 21.56 42.82
CA GLY A 401 41.69 21.53 43.70
C GLY A 401 41.81 20.23 44.50
N PRO A 402 43.02 19.92 45.02
CA PRO A 402 43.30 18.65 45.69
C PRO A 402 42.42 18.46 46.94
N GLY A 403 41.63 17.40 46.94
CA GLY A 403 40.79 16.99 48.07
C GLY A 403 39.37 17.54 48.06
N ASN A 404 38.86 18.04 46.92
CA ASN A 404 37.55 18.71 46.83
C ASN A 404 37.44 19.79 47.92
N ASN A 405 38.26 20.85 47.82
CA ASN A 405 37.96 22.07 48.58
C ASN A 405 36.70 22.68 47.96
N GLU A 406 35.55 22.12 48.31
CA GLU A 406 34.24 22.70 48.04
C GLU A 406 34.29 24.08 48.71
N ASP A 407 34.45 25.14 47.91
CA ASP A 407 34.06 26.46 48.35
C ASP A 407 32.55 26.35 48.65
N ASP A 408 32.18 26.24 49.93
CA ASP A 408 30.79 26.22 50.45
C ASP A 408 29.94 27.43 50.00
N GLU A 409 30.49 28.32 49.17
CA GLU A 409 29.87 29.54 48.64
C GLU A 409 28.98 29.25 47.40
N PHE A 410 29.17 28.12 46.71
CA PHE A 410 28.37 27.77 45.52
C PHE A 410 27.36 26.65 45.81
N GLU A 411 26.09 27.02 45.96
CA GLU A 411 24.96 26.09 45.99
C GLU A 411 24.16 26.17 44.68
N MET A 412 23.77 25.01 44.14
CA MET A 412 22.82 24.98 43.03
C MET A 412 21.48 25.56 43.52
N PRO A 413 20.86 26.51 42.79
CA PRO A 413 19.54 27.02 43.15
C PRO A 413 18.57 25.86 43.36
N GLY A 414 17.81 25.87 44.46
CA GLY A 414 16.93 24.75 44.85
C GLY A 414 15.78 24.42 43.88
N GLU A 415 15.61 25.21 42.82
CA GLU A 415 14.68 24.98 41.72
C GLU A 415 15.33 24.21 40.54
N ILE A 416 16.63 23.89 40.61
CA ILE A 416 17.35 23.19 39.55
C ILE A 416 17.40 21.69 39.86
N GLU A 417 16.67 20.93 39.06
CA GLU A 417 16.74 19.48 39.00
C GLU A 417 17.26 19.01 37.64
N PRO A 418 17.75 17.75 37.53
CA PRO A 418 18.04 17.15 36.23
C PRO A 418 16.82 17.21 35.31
N PHE A 419 17.04 17.50 34.03
CA PHE A 419 15.96 17.44 33.05
C PHE A 419 15.34 16.04 33.02
N LEU A 420 14.00 15.98 33.02
CA LEU A 420 13.22 14.74 33.02
C LEU A 420 13.43 13.86 34.28
N SER A 421 13.69 14.47 35.44
CA SER A 421 13.79 13.77 36.72
C SER A 421 12.54 12.95 37.09
N ASP A 422 11.37 13.39 36.62
CA ASP A 422 10.07 12.73 36.87
C ASP A 422 9.80 11.51 35.97
N GLU A 423 10.60 11.27 34.93
CA GLU A 423 10.34 10.24 33.91
C GLU A 423 11.32 9.07 34.03
N ASP A 424 10.83 7.85 33.84
CA ASP A 424 11.68 6.66 33.79
C ASP A 424 12.57 6.64 32.54
N LEU A 425 13.79 6.09 32.66
CA LEU A 425 14.76 6.04 31.55
C LEU A 425 14.23 5.28 30.32
N TYR A 426 13.44 4.23 30.54
CA TYR A 426 12.83 3.42 29.48
C TYR A 426 11.49 2.86 29.94
N ASN A 427 10.66 2.51 28.98
CA ASN A 427 9.38 1.83 29.18
C ASN A 427 9.35 0.49 28.40
N ASP A 428 8.26 -0.24 28.50
CA ASP A 428 8.07 -1.55 27.86
C ASP A 428 8.19 -1.51 26.32
N GLU A 429 7.86 -0.36 25.71
CA GLU A 429 7.93 -0.19 24.24
C GLU A 429 9.32 0.21 23.75
N THR A 430 10.23 0.64 24.64
CA THR A 430 11.51 1.26 24.25
C THR A 430 12.41 0.30 23.49
N ALA A 431 12.54 -0.95 23.96
CA ALA A 431 13.37 -1.96 23.30
C ALA A 431 12.83 -2.29 21.89
N ALA A 432 11.51 -2.44 21.75
CA ALA A 432 10.86 -2.71 20.47
C ALA A 432 11.01 -1.52 19.50
N ALA A 433 10.91 -0.29 19.99
CA ALA A 433 11.10 0.91 19.19
C ALA A 433 12.55 1.03 18.67
N ILE A 434 13.55 0.72 19.50
CA ILE A 434 14.96 0.65 19.07
C ILE A 434 15.15 -0.44 18.01
N GLN A 435 14.47 -1.59 18.15
CA GLN A 435 14.52 -2.64 17.15
C GLN A 435 13.92 -2.20 15.81
N LEU A 436 12.79 -1.48 15.82
CA LEU A 436 12.18 -0.92 14.62
C LEU A 436 13.07 0.10 13.92
N TRP A 437 13.91 0.83 14.66
CA TRP A 437 14.87 1.77 14.08
C TRP A 437 15.85 1.10 13.10
N TRP A 438 16.25 -0.15 13.41
CA TRP A 438 17.15 -0.95 12.59
C TRP A 438 16.43 -1.92 11.65
N ALA A 439 15.10 -1.91 11.64
CA ALA A 439 14.31 -2.78 10.79
C ALA A 439 14.41 -2.37 9.32
N PRO A 440 14.32 -3.32 8.37
CA PRO A 440 14.29 -2.98 6.96
C PRO A 440 13.00 -2.25 6.59
N TYR A 441 13.04 -1.43 5.54
CA TYR A 441 11.84 -0.92 4.89
C TYR A 441 10.90 -2.10 4.56
N PRO A 442 9.60 -2.04 4.90
CA PRO A 442 8.82 -0.85 5.30
C PRO A 442 8.70 -0.58 6.82
N PHE A 443 9.35 -1.37 7.68
CA PHE A 443 9.16 -1.32 9.13
C PHE A 443 9.87 -0.15 9.82
N ASP A 444 10.81 0.49 9.12
CA ASP A 444 11.54 1.70 9.53
C ASP A 444 10.65 2.97 9.57
N ARG A 445 9.37 2.88 9.20
CA ARG A 445 8.46 4.03 9.08
C ARG A 445 7.13 3.80 9.78
N ARG A 446 6.65 4.83 10.49
CA ARG A 446 5.33 4.84 11.14
C ARG A 446 4.18 5.22 10.22
N SER A 447 4.44 5.93 9.12
CA SER A 447 3.41 6.35 8.17
C SER A 447 3.89 6.26 6.74
N GLY A 448 2.94 6.09 5.83
CA GLY A 448 3.26 5.86 4.43
C GLY A 448 2.08 5.99 3.49
N ARG A 449 2.35 5.72 2.22
CA ARG A 449 1.32 5.56 1.20
C ARG A 449 1.00 4.09 1.03
N MET A 450 -0.24 3.80 0.69
CA MET A 450 -0.62 2.45 0.26
C MET A 450 0.02 2.15 -1.08
N VAL A 451 0.49 0.92 -1.22
CA VAL A 451 1.04 0.36 -2.46
C VAL A 451 0.06 -0.65 -3.05
N ARG A 452 0.22 -1.04 -4.31
CA ARG A 452 -0.59 -2.13 -4.85
C ARG A 452 -0.05 -3.46 -4.33
N ALA A 453 -0.91 -4.46 -4.17
CA ALA A 453 -0.47 -5.80 -3.72
C ALA A 453 0.68 -6.36 -4.59
N GLU A 454 0.61 -6.18 -5.91
CA GLU A 454 1.66 -6.60 -6.86
C GLU A 454 2.95 -5.77 -6.80
N ASP A 455 2.91 -4.58 -6.20
CA ASP A 455 4.08 -3.70 -6.07
C ASP A 455 4.92 -4.04 -4.83
N VAL A 456 4.49 -5.01 -3.98
CA VAL A 456 5.21 -5.44 -2.77
C VAL A 456 6.07 -6.67 -3.07
N PRO A 457 7.41 -6.54 -3.14
CA PRO A 457 8.26 -7.65 -3.53
C PRO A 457 8.72 -8.47 -2.30
N LEU A 458 7.90 -9.42 -1.86
CA LEU A 458 8.13 -10.22 -0.64
C LEU A 458 9.48 -10.95 -0.61
N VAL A 459 9.91 -11.52 -1.75
CA VAL A 459 11.12 -12.37 -1.84
C VAL A 459 12.32 -11.65 -2.47
N LYS A 460 12.23 -10.34 -2.67
CA LYS A 460 13.29 -9.60 -3.37
C LYS A 460 14.59 -9.56 -2.58
N GLN A 461 14.52 -9.40 -1.27
CA GLN A 461 15.72 -9.37 -0.43
C GLN A 461 16.49 -10.70 -0.50
N TRP A 462 15.80 -11.84 -0.53
CA TRP A 462 16.44 -13.15 -0.52
C TRP A 462 17.43 -13.36 -1.67
N TYR A 463 17.05 -12.99 -2.91
CA TYR A 463 17.96 -13.17 -4.05
C TYR A 463 18.96 -12.03 -4.24
N LEU A 464 18.78 -10.91 -3.53
CA LEU A 464 19.78 -9.84 -3.48
C LEU A 464 20.94 -10.20 -2.54
N GLU A 465 20.76 -11.19 -1.68
CA GLU A 465 21.81 -11.75 -0.82
C GLU A 465 22.54 -12.90 -1.49
N HIS A 466 23.69 -13.27 -0.91
CA HIS A 466 24.42 -14.44 -1.36
C HIS A 466 23.63 -15.72 -1.07
N VAL A 467 23.70 -16.67 -1.99
CA VAL A 467 23.07 -17.98 -1.80
C VAL A 467 23.70 -18.65 -0.57
N PRO A 468 22.89 -19.19 0.36
CA PRO A 468 23.40 -19.95 1.49
C PRO A 468 24.28 -21.13 1.05
N GLY A 469 25.30 -21.43 1.85
CA GLY A 469 26.19 -22.58 1.62
C GLY A 469 25.42 -23.90 1.55
N GLY A 470 25.91 -24.86 0.74
CA GLY A 470 25.31 -26.20 0.64
C GLY A 470 24.08 -26.32 -0.27
N GLN A 471 23.56 -25.23 -0.83
CA GLN A 471 22.42 -25.27 -1.75
C GLN A 471 22.80 -25.90 -3.11
N PRO A 472 21.89 -26.65 -3.78
CA PRO A 472 22.19 -27.32 -5.04
C PRO A 472 22.42 -26.34 -6.20
N VAL A 473 23.12 -26.79 -7.25
CA VAL A 473 23.45 -25.98 -8.46
C VAL A 473 22.20 -25.31 -9.04
N LYS A 474 21.07 -26.02 -9.08
CA LYS A 474 19.79 -25.50 -9.57
C LYS A 474 19.39 -24.20 -8.87
N VAL A 475 19.49 -24.15 -7.54
CA VAL A 475 19.13 -22.97 -6.74
C VAL A 475 20.12 -21.84 -6.98
N ARG A 476 21.42 -22.14 -7.01
CA ARG A 476 22.47 -21.13 -7.31
C ARG A 476 22.26 -20.46 -8.66
N VAL A 477 21.93 -21.24 -9.70
CA VAL A 477 21.63 -20.71 -11.04
C VAL A 477 20.33 -19.88 -11.02
N SER A 478 19.31 -20.27 -10.26
CA SER A 478 18.10 -19.47 -10.10
C SER A 478 18.37 -18.10 -9.49
N TYR A 479 19.18 -18.02 -8.43
CA TYR A 479 19.58 -16.74 -7.82
C TYR A 479 20.31 -15.85 -8.82
N GLN A 480 21.30 -16.38 -9.55
CA GLN A 480 22.01 -15.64 -10.59
C GLN A 480 21.07 -15.11 -11.69
N LYS A 481 20.05 -15.88 -12.08
CA LYS A 481 19.06 -15.45 -13.07
C LYS A 481 18.14 -14.35 -12.54
N LEU A 482 17.70 -14.45 -11.28
CA LEU A 482 16.89 -13.40 -10.63
C LEU A 482 17.69 -12.10 -10.49
N LEU A 483 18.95 -12.19 -10.05
CA LEU A 483 19.88 -11.05 -10.02
C LEU A 483 20.09 -10.44 -11.41
N LYS A 484 20.25 -11.27 -12.44
CA LYS A 484 20.38 -10.79 -13.82
C LYS A 484 19.15 -9.97 -14.24
N SER A 485 17.94 -10.47 -13.97
CA SER A 485 16.70 -9.75 -14.26
C SER A 485 16.60 -8.44 -13.48
N TYR A 486 16.97 -8.44 -12.18
CA TYR A 486 17.01 -7.23 -11.36
C TYR A 486 17.95 -6.17 -11.94
N VAL A 487 19.19 -6.55 -12.26
CA VAL A 487 20.20 -5.63 -12.82
C VAL A 487 19.76 -5.07 -14.18
N LEU A 488 19.18 -5.90 -15.06
CA LEU A 488 18.67 -5.44 -16.35
C LEU A 488 17.49 -4.46 -16.21
N ASN A 489 16.61 -4.71 -15.24
CA ASN A 489 15.49 -3.82 -14.94
C ASN A 489 15.96 -2.44 -14.45
N GLU A 490 16.90 -2.41 -13.49
CA GLU A 490 17.42 -1.13 -12.97
C GLU A 490 18.31 -0.41 -14.00
N LEU A 491 19.09 -1.13 -14.81
CA LEU A 491 19.95 -0.52 -15.85
C LEU A 491 19.14 0.19 -16.95
N HIS A 492 18.02 -0.39 -17.37
CA HIS A 492 17.18 0.16 -18.44
C HIS A 492 15.99 0.99 -17.93
N LYS A 493 15.93 1.24 -16.62
CA LYS A 493 14.89 2.04 -15.99
C LYS A 493 14.93 3.47 -16.54
N LYS A 494 13.85 3.86 -17.21
CA LYS A 494 13.65 5.23 -17.70
C LYS A 494 12.61 5.93 -16.83
N PRO A 495 12.80 7.23 -16.52
CA PRO A 495 11.77 7.99 -15.82
C PRO A 495 10.47 7.95 -16.63
N PRO A 496 9.31 7.75 -15.97
CA PRO A 496 8.03 7.71 -16.66
C PRO A 496 7.76 9.06 -17.35
N LYS A 497 7.43 9.02 -18.65
CA LYS A 497 7.07 10.23 -19.39
C LYS A 497 5.76 10.78 -18.85
N ALA A 498 5.68 12.10 -18.67
CA ALA A 498 4.43 12.75 -18.35
C ALA A 498 3.42 12.52 -19.50
N GLN A 499 2.25 11.99 -19.16
CA GLN A 499 1.17 11.67 -20.09
C GLN A 499 -0.14 12.20 -19.53
N ASN A 500 -1.09 12.52 -20.42
CA ASN A 500 -2.45 12.87 -20.01
C ASN A 500 -3.11 11.68 -19.31
N ARG A 501 -3.70 11.92 -18.14
CA ARG A 501 -4.37 10.87 -17.35
C ARG A 501 -5.65 10.45 -18.04
N GLN A 502 -5.60 9.34 -18.78
CA GLN A 502 -6.77 8.68 -19.35
C GLN A 502 -7.19 7.53 -18.44
N ASN A 503 -8.40 7.61 -17.87
CA ASN A 503 -8.95 6.54 -17.03
C ASN A 503 -10.11 5.87 -17.76
N LEU A 504 -9.83 4.70 -18.35
CA LEU A 504 -10.81 3.93 -19.13
C LEU A 504 -12.08 3.64 -18.32
N MET A 505 -11.95 3.17 -17.07
CA MET A 505 -13.10 2.82 -16.22
C MET A 505 -13.97 4.04 -15.92
N SER A 506 -13.34 5.18 -15.64
CA SER A 506 -14.06 6.44 -15.44
C SER A 506 -14.84 6.86 -16.67
N THR A 507 -14.23 6.75 -17.87
CA THR A 507 -14.89 7.08 -19.13
C THR A 507 -16.05 6.14 -19.42
N LEU A 508 -15.86 4.82 -19.23
CA LEU A 508 -16.92 3.83 -19.43
C LEU A 508 -18.09 4.04 -18.44
N LYS A 509 -17.80 4.28 -17.17
CA LYS A 509 -18.81 4.55 -16.12
C LYS A 509 -19.69 5.76 -16.44
N GLN A 510 -19.16 6.80 -17.09
CA GLN A 510 -19.95 7.96 -17.48
C GLN A 510 -20.98 7.66 -18.58
N THR A 511 -20.75 6.64 -19.41
CA THR A 511 -21.68 6.29 -20.50
C THR A 511 -22.93 5.58 -19.97
N LYS A 512 -24.08 5.77 -20.61
CA LYS A 512 -25.34 5.08 -20.23
C LYS A 512 -25.30 3.55 -20.37
N PHE A 513 -24.30 3.00 -21.06
CA PHE A 513 -24.19 1.58 -21.37
C PHE A 513 -23.53 0.76 -20.27
N PHE A 514 -22.94 1.40 -19.26
CA PHE A 514 -22.34 0.71 -18.14
C PHE A 514 -23.04 1.07 -16.83
N GLN A 515 -23.20 0.06 -15.97
CA GLN A 515 -23.68 0.20 -14.61
C GLN A 515 -22.65 -0.38 -13.64
N GLN A 516 -22.76 -0.01 -12.36
CA GLN A 516 -21.88 -0.49 -11.32
C GLN A 516 -22.68 -1.33 -10.32
N THR A 517 -22.07 -2.37 -9.78
CA THR A 517 -22.59 -3.14 -8.64
C THR A 517 -21.41 -3.73 -7.87
N THR A 518 -21.67 -4.43 -6.78
CA THR A 518 -20.68 -5.18 -5.99
C THR A 518 -21.09 -6.65 -6.04
N ILE A 519 -20.17 -7.54 -6.39
CA ILE A 519 -20.39 -8.98 -6.44
C ILE A 519 -19.19 -9.73 -5.89
N ASP A 520 -19.37 -11.00 -5.55
CA ASP A 520 -18.27 -11.89 -5.19
C ASP A 520 -17.26 -12.04 -6.36
N TRP A 521 -15.98 -12.13 -6.02
CA TRP A 521 -14.90 -12.30 -6.99
C TRP A 521 -15.06 -13.58 -7.82
N VAL A 522 -15.52 -14.69 -7.21
CA VAL A 522 -15.77 -15.94 -7.94
C VAL A 522 -16.91 -15.76 -8.93
N GLU A 523 -17.97 -15.05 -8.55
CA GLU A 523 -19.07 -14.67 -9.44
C GLU A 523 -18.54 -13.85 -10.64
N ALA A 524 -17.71 -12.83 -10.38
CA ALA A 524 -17.09 -12.03 -11.43
C ALA A 524 -16.20 -12.86 -12.37
N GLY A 525 -15.44 -13.82 -11.82
CA GLY A 525 -14.59 -14.72 -12.58
C GLY A 525 -15.38 -15.64 -13.53
N LEU A 526 -16.43 -16.28 -13.02
CA LEU A 526 -17.33 -17.12 -13.83
C LEU A 526 -17.99 -16.31 -14.95
N GLN A 527 -18.41 -15.07 -14.67
CA GLN A 527 -18.96 -14.17 -15.69
C GLN A 527 -17.93 -13.83 -16.78
N VAL A 528 -16.69 -13.49 -16.42
CA VAL A 528 -15.63 -13.16 -17.39
C VAL A 528 -15.29 -14.37 -18.25
N CYS A 529 -15.18 -15.57 -17.65
CA CYS A 529 -14.96 -16.82 -18.39
C CYS A 529 -16.08 -17.09 -19.40
N ARG A 530 -17.35 -16.98 -18.97
CA ARG A 530 -18.52 -17.17 -19.85
C ARG A 530 -18.56 -16.14 -20.98
N GLN A 531 -18.31 -14.86 -20.66
CA GLN A 531 -18.27 -13.78 -21.65
C GLN A 531 -17.15 -14.03 -22.68
N GLY A 532 -15.96 -14.41 -22.24
CA GLY A 532 -14.84 -14.75 -23.13
C GLY A 532 -15.17 -15.92 -24.06
N PHE A 533 -15.71 -17.01 -23.51
CA PHE A 533 -16.15 -18.17 -24.29
C PHE A 533 -17.20 -17.79 -25.34
N ASN A 534 -18.26 -17.07 -24.93
CA ASN A 534 -19.32 -16.63 -25.84
C ASN A 534 -18.77 -15.71 -26.95
N MET A 535 -17.87 -14.78 -26.63
CA MET A 535 -17.26 -13.89 -27.64
C MET A 535 -16.43 -14.65 -28.67
N LEU A 536 -15.62 -15.62 -28.22
CA LEU A 536 -14.79 -16.43 -29.11
C LEU A 536 -15.64 -17.34 -29.98
N ASN A 537 -16.69 -17.97 -29.42
CA ASN A 537 -17.63 -18.77 -30.19
C ASN A 537 -18.41 -17.93 -31.19
N LEU A 538 -18.87 -16.74 -30.82
CA LEU A 538 -19.50 -15.82 -31.76
C LEU A 538 -18.57 -15.39 -32.90
N LEU A 539 -17.26 -15.33 -32.64
CA LEU A 539 -16.26 -15.04 -33.68
C LEU A 539 -16.04 -16.24 -34.60
N ILE A 540 -16.07 -17.46 -34.07
CA ILE A 540 -15.98 -18.71 -34.86
C ILE A 540 -17.22 -18.88 -35.75
N HIS A 541 -18.41 -18.58 -35.23
CA HIS A 541 -19.67 -18.70 -35.97
C HIS A 541 -19.95 -17.54 -36.94
N ARG A 542 -19.16 -16.48 -36.88
CA ARG A 542 -19.26 -15.33 -37.78
C ARG A 542 -18.35 -15.50 -38.98
#